data_AF-A0A133V194-F1
#
_entry.id   AF-A0A133V194-F1
#
_cell.length_a   1.000
_cell.length_b   1.000
_cell.length_c   1.000
_cell.angle_alpha   90.00
_cell.angle_beta   90.00
_cell.angle_gamma   90.00
#
_symmetry.space_group_name_H-M   'P 1'
#
loop_
_entity.id
_entity.type
_entity.pdbx_description
1 polymer ?
#
loop_
_entity_poly.entity_id
_entity_poly.type
_entity_poly.pdbx_seq_one_letter_code
_entity_poly.pdbx_strand_id
1 'polypeptide(L)' 'MPKTCPTCGLPQDVCTCEDISHEREKARVFTELRPHGKMVTIIDGLDDGSRDLEGLASELKKSFGCGGTVKNG' A
#
# COMPACT_ATOMS: atom_id res chain seq x y z
N MET A 1 12.28 12.27 -30.40
CA MET A 1 12.38 10.79 -30.30
C MET A 1 11.36 10.37 -29.26
N PRO A 2 10.37 9.54 -29.61
CA PRO A 2 9.30 9.18 -28.69
C PRO A 2 9.90 8.44 -27.49
N LYS A 3 9.55 8.88 -26.28
CA LYS A 3 9.98 8.22 -25.04
C LYS A 3 9.28 6.86 -25.00
N THR A 4 10.02 5.80 -25.27
CA THR A 4 9.60 4.42 -25.12
C THR A 4 9.84 3.94 -23.69
N CYS A 5 8.87 3.23 -23.12
CA CYS A 5 9.01 2.65 -21.78
C CYS A 5 10.08 1.55 -21.79
N PRO A 6 11.08 1.56 -20.88
CA PRO A 6 12.12 0.53 -20.80
C PRO A 6 11.59 -0.83 -20.33
N THR A 7 10.41 -0.87 -19.70
CA THR A 7 9.81 -2.09 -19.15
C THR A 7 8.96 -2.84 -20.17
N CYS A 8 8.15 -2.12 -20.96
CA CYS A 8 7.21 -2.72 -21.91
C CYS A 8 7.50 -2.40 -23.39
N GLY A 9 8.38 -1.44 -23.70
CA GLY A 9 8.75 -1.07 -25.09
C GLY A 9 7.67 -0.27 -25.84
N LEU A 10 6.53 -0.01 -25.21
CA LEU A 10 5.47 0.83 -25.80
C LEU A 10 5.82 2.33 -25.72
N PRO A 11 5.32 3.14 -26.67
CA PRO A 11 5.31 4.60 -26.54
C PRO A 11 4.65 5.02 -25.21
N GLN A 12 5.19 6.05 -24.55
CA GLN A 12 4.64 6.56 -23.28
C GLN A 12 3.14 6.83 -23.32
N ASP A 13 2.60 7.25 -24.47
CA ASP A 13 1.18 7.60 -24.64
C ASP A 13 0.22 6.39 -24.49
N VAL A 14 0.72 5.16 -24.53
CA VAL A 14 -0.07 3.92 -24.40
C VAL A 14 0.48 3.01 -23.28
N CYS A 15 1.46 3.49 -22.53
CA CYS A 15 2.14 2.70 -21.51
C CYS A 15 1.30 2.63 -20.22
N THR A 16 0.73 1.45 -19.91
CA THR A 16 -0.01 1.17 -18.67
C THR A 16 0.83 0.39 -17.65
N CYS A 17 2.16 0.46 -17.76
CA CYS A 17 3.06 -0.29 -16.90
C CYS A 17 2.91 0.08 -15.39
N GLU A 18 2.43 1.29 -15.05
CA GLU A 18 2.10 1.72 -13.67
C GLU A 18 0.80 1.06 -13.15
N ASP A 19 -0.24 0.94 -13.99
CA ASP A 19 -1.50 0.31 -13.59
C ASP A 19 -1.31 -1.18 -13.25
N ILE A 20 -0.45 -1.86 -14.01
CA ILE A 20 -0.13 -3.28 -13.81
C ILE A 20 0.61 -3.52 -12.49
N SER A 21 1.47 -2.58 -12.05
CA SER A 21 2.12 -2.71 -10.74
C SER A 21 1.12 -2.63 -9.60
N HIS A 22 0.14 -1.71 -9.68
CA HIS A 22 -0.88 -1.56 -8.64
C HIS A 22 -1.84 -2.76 -8.56
N GLU A 23 -2.14 -3.41 -9.68
CA GLU A 23 -3.05 -4.57 -9.72
C GLU A 23 -2.45 -5.83 -9.06
N ARG A 24 -1.12 -5.91 -8.94
CA ARG A 24 -0.43 -7.03 -8.28
C ARG A 24 -0.43 -6.93 -6.75
N GLU A 25 -0.69 -5.75 -6.21
CA GLU A 25 -0.66 -5.50 -4.77
C GLU A 25 -1.97 -5.98 -4.12
N LYS A 26 -1.86 -6.99 -3.25
CA LYS A 26 -3.02 -7.54 -2.52
C LYS A 26 -2.96 -7.13 -1.06
N ALA A 27 -3.70 -6.08 -0.73
CA ALA A 27 -3.94 -5.71 0.65
C ALA A 27 -4.81 -6.77 1.36
N ARG A 28 -4.34 -7.25 2.52
CA ARG A 28 -5.06 -8.15 3.42
C ARG A 28 -5.45 -7.35 4.65
N VAL A 29 -6.75 -7.28 4.95
CA VAL A 29 -7.28 -6.60 6.13
C VAL A 29 -7.98 -7.63 7.00
N PHE A 30 -7.54 -7.76 8.24
CA PHE A 30 -8.12 -8.68 9.21
C PHE A 30 -8.02 -8.15 10.63
N THR A 31 -8.77 -8.76 11.53
CA THR A 31 -8.77 -8.39 12.96
C THR A 31 -8.07 -9.44 13.78
N GLU A 32 -7.24 -9.01 14.72
CA GLU A 32 -6.54 -9.89 15.66
C GLU A 32 -6.81 -9.45 17.10
N LEU A 33 -6.83 -10.41 18.03
CA LEU A 33 -6.95 -10.13 19.45
C LEU A 33 -5.54 -9.94 20.05
N ARG A 34 -5.23 -8.71 20.49
CA ARG A 34 -3.96 -8.40 21.17
C ARG A 34 -4.03 -8.72 22.67
N PRO A 35 -2.88 -8.80 23.35
CA PRO A 35 -2.82 -8.89 24.81
C PRO A 35 -3.72 -7.82 25.46
N HIS A 36 -4.38 -8.20 26.56
CA HIS A 36 -5.44 -7.42 27.22
C HIS A 36 -6.78 -7.36 26.47
N GLY A 37 -7.03 -8.30 25.56
CA GLY A 37 -8.36 -8.53 24.98
C GLY A 37 -8.85 -7.43 24.04
N LYS A 38 -7.95 -6.56 23.57
CA LYS A 38 -8.30 -5.50 22.62
C LYS A 38 -8.24 -6.07 21.20
N MET A 39 -9.31 -5.89 20.44
CA MET A 39 -9.30 -6.15 19.01
C MET A 39 -8.51 -5.05 18.29
N VAL A 40 -7.64 -5.44 17.38
CA VAL A 40 -6.89 -4.52 16.52
C VAL A 40 -7.07 -4.93 15.07
N THR A 41 -7.09 -3.94 14.18
CA THR A 41 -7.09 -4.17 12.74
C THR A 41 -5.65 -4.24 12.24
N ILE A 42 -5.32 -5.30 11.52
CA ILE A 42 -4.04 -5.49 10.85
C ILE A 42 -4.28 -5.31 9.34
N ILE A 43 -3.44 -4.48 8.74
CA ILE A 43 -3.41 -4.23 7.30
C ILE A 43 -2.03 -4.69 6.83
N ASP A 44 -2.00 -5.66 5.91
CA ASP A 44 -0.80 -6.34 5.44
C ASP A 44 -0.81 -6.40 3.90
N GLY A 45 0.34 -6.60 3.26
CA GLY A 45 0.47 -6.69 1.79
C GLY A 45 0.46 -5.33 1.07
N LEU A 46 0.93 -4.28 1.75
CA LEU A 46 1.09 -2.92 1.20
C LEU A 46 2.55 -2.54 0.93
N ASP A 47 3.50 -3.46 1.11
CA ASP A 47 4.92 -3.20 0.88
C ASP A 47 5.33 -3.44 -0.58
N ASP A 48 5.53 -2.35 -1.31
CA ASP A 48 6.09 -2.33 -2.66
C ASP A 48 7.41 -1.52 -2.73
N GLY A 49 7.95 -1.10 -1.57
CA GLY A 49 9.12 -0.23 -1.48
C GLY A 49 8.92 1.19 -2.02
N SER A 50 7.70 1.55 -2.45
CA SER A 50 7.38 2.85 -3.08
C SER A 50 6.37 3.67 -2.27
N ARG A 51 5.56 3.02 -1.43
CA ARG A 51 4.50 3.67 -0.64
C ARG A 51 4.97 4.19 0.72
N ASP A 52 4.56 5.42 1.03
CA ASP A 52 4.69 6.00 2.37
C ASP A 52 3.63 5.39 3.33
N LEU A 53 3.99 4.26 3.93
CA LEU A 53 3.16 3.57 4.91
C LEU A 53 2.94 4.39 6.18
N GLU A 54 3.89 5.25 6.56
CA GLU A 54 3.75 6.10 7.75
C GLU A 54 2.73 7.21 7.54
N GLY A 55 2.77 7.86 6.37
CA GLY A 55 1.78 8.84 5.93
C GLY A 55 0.38 8.24 5.91
N LEU A 56 0.21 7.08 5.25
CA LEU A 56 -1.06 6.36 5.20
C LEU A 56 -1.58 6.01 6.61
N ALA A 57 -0.71 5.49 7.48
CA ALA A 57 -1.10 5.17 8.85
C ALA A 57 -1.50 6.43 9.64
N SER A 58 -0.85 7.58 9.41
CA SER A 58 -1.20 8.86 10.03
C SER A 58 -2.60 9.32 9.61
N GLU A 59 -2.91 9.24 8.32
CA GLU A 59 -4.24 9.58 7.79
C GLU A 59 -5.32 8.68 8.37
N LEU A 60 -5.09 7.37 8.40
CA LEU A 60 -6.03 6.39 8.98
C LEU A 60 -6.26 6.64 10.47
N LYS A 61 -5.19 6.90 11.24
CA LYS A 61 -5.32 7.23 12.67
C LYS A 61 -6.15 8.51 12.88
N LYS A 62 -5.95 9.51 12.01
CA LYS A 62 -6.69 10.79 12.07
C LYS A 62 -8.16 10.63 11.65
N SER A 63 -8.45 9.83 10.63
CA SER A 63 -9.82 9.61 10.13
C SER A 63 -10.66 8.79 11.11
N PHE A 64 -10.08 7.78 11.75
CA PHE A 64 -10.79 6.88 12.66
C PHE A 64 -10.61 7.22 14.15
N GLY A 65 -9.80 8.22 14.50
CA GLY A 65 -9.54 8.60 15.89
C GLY A 65 -8.90 7.47 16.72
N CYS A 66 -8.15 6.59 16.08
CA CYS A 66 -7.59 5.38 16.68
C CYS A 66 -6.09 5.49 16.90
N GLY A 67 -5.58 4.73 17.89
CA GLY A 67 -4.15 4.48 18.02
C GLY A 67 -3.68 3.39 17.06
N GLY A 68 -2.41 3.41 16.66
CA GLY A 68 -1.85 2.43 15.75
C GLY A 68 -0.37 2.65 15.47
N THR A 69 0.27 1.63 14.91
CA THR A 69 1.71 1.62 14.61
C THR A 69 1.94 0.87 13.31
N VAL A 70 2.84 1.38 12.47
CA VAL A 70 3.40 0.62 11.34
C VAL A 70 4.50 -0.28 11.91
N LYS A 71 4.52 -1.54 11.48
CA LYS A 71 5.55 -2.52 11.88
C LYS A 71 5.84 -3.42 10.70
N ASN A 72 7.13 -3.65 10.45
CA ASN A 72 7.61 -4.51 9.37
C ASN A 72 6.98 -4.11 8.04
N GLY A 73 7.35 -2.91 7.56
CA GLY A 73 6.83 -2.26 6.34
C GLY A 73 6.24 -3.25 5.36
#